data_AF-A0A731W0D3-F1
#
_entry.id   AF-A0A731W0D3-F1
#
_cell.length_a   1.000
_cell.length_b   1.000
_cell.length_c   1.000
_cell.angle_alpha   90.00
_cell.angle_beta   90.00
_cell.angle_gamma   90.00
#
_symmetry.space_group_name_H-M   'P 1'
#
loop_
_entity.id
_entity.type
_entity.pdbx_description
1 polymer ?
#
loop_
_entity_poly.entity_id
_entity_poly.type
_entity_poly.pdbx_seq_one_letter_code
_entity_poly.pdbx_strand_id
1 'polypeptide(L)'
;MGNTFSMQASHKLGFLHHIRLVPLFSSILGGILLLFALSAGLAGYFLLQADRDQRDVTDEIQVRMGLSNSANHLRTARINMIHAGAASRIAEMDEMKANIAAAETRIKQSQDGFNAYMSRAVKTPADDALDNELNARYTAYINGLQPMLKFAKNGMFEAIINHENEQAKQLDAAYNHVLLKAIELRTERARLLSEQAYQRTRLGMMF
;
A
#
# COMPACT_ATOMS: atom_id res chain seq x y z
N MET A 1 91.95 49.21 4.85
CA MET A 1 92.11 48.09 3.89
C MET A 1 90.86 47.23 3.97
N GLY A 2 90.16 47.08 2.81
CA GLY A 2 89.17 46.05 2.41
C GLY A 2 87.98 45.74 3.34
N ASN A 3 86.76 45.39 2.92
CA ASN A 3 86.07 45.10 1.65
C ASN A 3 84.55 45.08 2.03
N THR A 4 83.64 45.81 1.38
CA THR A 4 82.64 45.37 0.37
C THR A 4 81.69 44.20 0.72
N PHE A 5 80.49 44.25 0.09
CA PHE A 5 79.33 43.33 0.05
C PHE A 5 78.31 43.47 1.19
N SER A 6 77.10 44.04 1.07
CA SER A 6 75.99 44.05 0.08
C SER A 6 74.79 43.20 0.54
N MET A 7 73.64 43.86 0.56
CA MET A 7 72.26 43.36 0.42
C MET A 7 71.75 42.29 1.38
N GLN A 8 70.73 42.70 2.16
CA GLN A 8 69.41 42.10 1.98
C GLN A 8 68.34 43.14 2.33
N ALA A 9 67.66 43.64 1.30
CA ALA A 9 66.42 44.36 1.48
C ALA A 9 65.44 43.45 2.23
N SER A 10 65.02 43.87 3.42
CA SER A 10 63.97 43.20 4.18
C SER A 10 62.69 43.32 3.36
N HIS A 11 62.34 42.22 2.69
CA HIS A 11 61.12 42.09 1.90
C HIS A 11 59.93 42.08 2.88
N LYS A 12 59.47 43.25 3.33
CA LYS A 12 58.18 43.41 4.01
C LYS A 12 57.05 43.34 2.97
N LEU A 13 56.91 42.20 2.30
CA LEU A 13 55.65 41.81 1.66
C LEU A 13 54.96 40.83 2.59
N GLY A 14 53.97 41.26 3.37
CA GLY A 14 53.28 40.28 4.22
C GLY A 14 52.20 40.76 5.20
N PHE A 15 51.66 41.99 5.09
CA PHE A 15 50.56 42.36 5.99
C PHE A 15 49.41 43.12 5.30
N LEU A 16 49.72 44.10 4.45
CA LEU A 16 48.69 44.92 3.79
C LEU A 16 47.97 44.23 2.61
N HIS A 17 48.56 43.20 2.01
CA HIS A 17 47.88 42.38 0.99
C HIS A 17 46.88 41.37 1.60
N HIS A 18 47.03 40.99 2.87
CA HIS A 18 46.16 40.01 3.52
C HIS A 18 44.84 40.61 4.03
N ILE A 19 44.80 41.91 4.31
CA ILE A 19 43.58 42.63 4.75
C ILE A 19 42.50 42.64 3.64
N ARG A 20 42.88 42.55 2.36
CA ARG A 20 41.94 42.37 1.24
C ARG A 20 41.61 40.90 0.95
N LEU A 21 42.47 39.98 1.38
CA LEU A 21 42.29 38.54 1.21
C LEU A 21 41.25 37.96 2.18
N VAL A 22 41.25 38.41 3.44
CA VAL A 22 40.30 37.98 4.48
C VAL A 22 38.83 38.20 4.09
N PRO A 23 38.38 39.41 3.67
CA PRO A 23 36.99 39.61 3.25
C PRO A 23 36.61 38.80 2.00
N LEU A 24 37.56 38.57 1.08
CA LEU A 24 37.35 37.70 -0.08
C LEU A 24 37.12 36.24 0.36
N PHE A 25 37.99 35.70 1.21
CA PHE A 25 37.84 34.35 1.77
C PHE A 25 36.54 34.20 2.57
N SER A 26 36.17 35.19 3.38
CA SER A 26 34.90 35.19 4.12
C SER A 26 33.69 35.21 3.19
N SER A 27 33.72 35.98 2.09
CA SER A 27 32.62 35.98 1.10
C SER A 27 32.49 34.65 0.34
N ILE A 28 33.62 34.04 -0.05
CA ILE A 28 33.61 32.74 -0.74
C ILE A 28 33.11 31.65 0.21
N LEU A 29 33.64 31.61 1.44
CA LEU A 29 33.20 30.66 2.45
C LEU A 29 31.73 30.84 2.80
N GLY A 30 31.26 32.08 2.97
CA GLY A 30 29.85 32.38 3.21
C GLY A 30 28.96 31.95 2.04
N GLY A 31 29.39 32.18 0.79
CA GLY A 31 28.70 31.70 -0.40
C GLY A 31 28.61 30.18 -0.47
N ILE A 32 29.70 29.47 -0.17
CA ILE A 32 29.72 28.00 -0.11
C ILE A 32 28.79 27.49 0.99
N LEU A 33 28.82 28.09 2.19
CA LEU A 33 27.93 27.69 3.29
C LEU A 33 26.45 27.91 2.95
N LEU A 34 26.13 29.02 2.27
CA LEU A 34 24.78 29.30 1.81
C LEU A 34 24.32 28.30 0.74
N LEU A 35 25.18 28.00 -0.25
CA LEU A 35 24.90 26.97 -1.26
C LEU A 35 24.74 25.59 -0.61
N PHE A 36 25.61 25.24 0.33
CA PHE A 36 25.53 23.99 1.08
C PHE A 36 24.21 23.88 1.85
N ALA A 37 23.80 24.94 2.56
CA ALA A 37 22.54 24.97 3.29
C ALA A 37 21.32 24.84 2.35
N LEU A 38 21.34 25.52 1.19
CA LEU A 38 20.28 25.40 0.19
C LEU A 38 20.20 24.00 -0.42
N SER A 39 21.34 23.41 -0.79
CA SER A 39 21.40 22.05 -1.32
C SER A 39 20.94 21.02 -0.29
N ALA A 40 21.38 21.14 0.96
CA ALA A 40 20.94 20.25 2.03
C ALA A 40 19.43 20.37 2.30
N GLY A 41 18.89 21.59 2.26
CA GLY A 41 17.44 21.85 2.39
C GLY A 41 16.62 21.25 1.24
N LEU A 42 17.07 21.43 0.00
CA LEU A 42 16.43 20.87 -1.20
C LEU A 42 16.48 19.34 -1.20
N ALA A 43 17.64 18.75 -0.91
CA ALA A 43 17.80 17.31 -0.81
C ALA A 43 16.90 16.72 0.30
N GLY A 44 16.84 17.37 1.46
CA GLY A 44 15.94 16.98 2.54
C GLY A 44 14.46 17.06 2.16
N TYR A 45 14.06 18.12 1.44
CA TYR A 45 12.70 18.27 0.94
C TYR A 45 12.32 17.15 -0.04
N PHE A 46 13.16 16.85 -1.04
CA PHE A 46 12.89 15.78 -2.01
C PHE A 46 12.88 14.39 -1.37
N LEU A 47 13.74 14.14 -0.37
CA LEU A 47 13.72 12.89 0.39
C LEU A 47 12.39 12.68 1.13
N LEU A 48 11.92 13.71 1.83
CA LEU A 48 10.62 13.66 2.53
C LEU A 48 9.46 13.51 1.55
N GLN A 49 9.55 14.12 0.37
CA GLN A 49 8.55 13.97 -0.67
C GLN A 49 8.51 12.54 -1.24
N ALA A 50 9.67 11.96 -1.53
CA ALA A 50 9.77 10.58 -2.03
C ALA A 50 9.26 9.55 -1.01
N ASP A 51 9.54 9.73 0.28
CA ASP A 51 9.03 8.86 1.35
C ASP A 51 7.49 8.91 1.44
N ARG A 52 6.89 10.11 1.31
CA ARG A 52 5.42 10.26 1.28
C ARG A 52 4.82 9.57 0.05
N ASP A 53 5.39 9.81 -1.13
CA ASP A 53 4.92 9.21 -2.38
C ASP A 53 4.99 7.68 -2.33
N GLN A 54 6.05 7.12 -1.76
CA GLN A 54 6.19 5.67 -1.57
C GLN A 54 5.14 5.10 -0.60
N ARG A 55 4.85 5.81 0.49
CA ARG A 55 3.80 5.40 1.45
C ARG A 55 2.43 5.41 0.80
N ASP A 56 2.08 6.45 0.05
CA ASP A 56 0.80 6.55 -0.65
C ASP A 56 0.59 5.38 -1.63
N VAL A 57 1.62 5.04 -2.41
CA VAL A 57 1.58 3.88 -3.33
C VAL A 57 1.44 2.57 -2.55
N THR A 58 2.17 2.41 -1.45
CA THR A 58 2.12 1.21 -0.61
C THR A 58 0.75 1.01 0.02
N ASP A 59 0.18 2.06 0.58
CA ASP A 59 -1.15 2.06 1.19
C ASP A 59 -2.22 1.70 0.16
N GLU A 60 -2.13 2.25 -1.06
CA GLU A 60 -3.05 1.92 -2.15
C GLU A 60 -2.97 0.44 -2.55
N ILE A 61 -1.75 -0.11 -2.64
CA ILE A 61 -1.55 -1.54 -2.91
C ILE A 61 -2.15 -2.39 -1.79
N GLN A 62 -1.95 -2.00 -0.53
CA GLN A 62 -2.51 -2.72 0.63
C GLN A 62 -4.04 -2.71 0.63
N VAL A 63 -4.68 -1.56 0.34
CA VAL A 63 -6.13 -1.44 0.21
C VAL A 63 -6.67 -2.38 -0.87
N ARG A 64 -6.03 -2.38 -2.05
CA ARG A 64 -6.42 -3.28 -3.16
C ARG A 64 -6.23 -4.75 -2.77
N MET A 65 -5.09 -5.10 -2.18
CA MET A 65 -4.81 -6.47 -1.76
C MET A 65 -5.79 -6.93 -0.68
N GLY A 66 -6.13 -6.07 0.28
CA GLY A 66 -7.11 -6.36 1.34
C GLY A 66 -8.48 -6.73 0.77
N LEU A 67 -8.95 -5.95 -0.21
CA LEU A 67 -10.22 -6.23 -0.89
C LEU A 67 -10.18 -7.55 -1.68
N SER A 68 -9.13 -7.79 -2.47
CA SER A 68 -8.96 -9.04 -3.23
C SER A 68 -8.86 -10.26 -2.30
N ASN A 69 -8.08 -10.16 -1.22
CA ASN A 69 -7.94 -11.22 -0.23
C ASN A 69 -9.26 -11.50 0.48
N SER A 70 -10.03 -10.46 0.80
CA SER A 70 -11.36 -10.61 1.38
C SER A 70 -12.28 -11.47 0.52
N ALA A 71 -12.32 -11.23 -0.79
CA ALA A 71 -13.11 -12.03 -1.72
C ALA A 71 -12.60 -13.48 -1.81
N ASN A 72 -11.28 -13.66 -1.87
CA ASN A 72 -10.67 -14.99 -1.90
C ASN A 72 -10.99 -15.79 -0.63
N HIS A 73 -10.99 -15.17 0.54
CA HIS A 73 -11.37 -15.82 1.78
C HIS A 73 -12.81 -16.35 1.75
N LEU A 74 -13.77 -15.63 1.15
CA LEU A 74 -15.15 -16.15 1.03
C LEU A 74 -15.24 -17.36 0.12
N ARG A 75 -14.52 -17.36 -1.01
CA ARG A 75 -14.47 -18.52 -1.90
C ARG A 75 -13.82 -19.72 -1.20
N THR A 76 -12.76 -19.50 -0.43
CA THR A 76 -12.16 -20.56 0.39
C THR A 76 -13.13 -21.06 1.46
N ALA A 77 -13.85 -20.17 2.14
CA ALA A 77 -14.85 -20.58 3.14
C ALA A 77 -15.96 -21.44 2.52
N ARG A 78 -16.44 -21.05 1.34
CA ARG A 78 -17.43 -21.78 0.56
C ARG A 78 -16.95 -23.20 0.20
N ILE A 79 -15.72 -23.32 -0.29
CA ILE A 79 -15.10 -24.63 -0.57
C ILE A 79 -14.96 -25.47 0.70
N ASN A 80 -14.50 -24.88 1.80
CA ASN A 80 -14.37 -25.58 3.08
C ASN A 80 -15.73 -26.10 3.58
N MET A 81 -16.83 -25.38 3.38
CA MET A 81 -18.17 -25.87 3.73
C MET A 81 -18.60 -27.07 2.87
N ILE A 82 -18.23 -27.08 1.58
CA ILE A 82 -18.45 -28.24 0.70
C ILE A 82 -17.63 -29.44 1.18
N HIS A 83 -16.35 -29.23 1.52
CA HIS A 83 -15.49 -30.29 2.07
C HIS A 83 -16.03 -30.82 3.41
N ALA A 84 -16.53 -29.95 4.30
CA ALA A 84 -17.15 -30.36 5.55
C ALA A 84 -18.36 -31.28 5.31
N GLY A 85 -19.22 -30.95 4.34
CA GLY A 85 -20.31 -31.82 3.95
C GLY A 85 -19.85 -33.16 3.38
N ALA A 86 -18.80 -33.16 2.54
CA ALA A 86 -18.24 -34.37 1.97
C ALA A 86 -17.66 -35.30 3.04
N ALA A 87 -16.87 -34.74 3.98
CA ALA A 87 -16.33 -35.46 5.12
C ALA A 87 -17.44 -36.04 6.00
N SER A 88 -18.51 -35.28 6.25
CA SER A 88 -19.69 -35.78 6.96
C SER A 88 -20.31 -37.02 6.29
N ARG A 89 -20.30 -37.08 4.96
CA ARG A 89 -20.91 -38.15 4.17
C ARG A 89 -20.18 -39.48 4.28
N ILE A 90 -18.88 -39.45 4.57
CA ILE A 90 -18.02 -40.62 4.76
C ILE A 90 -17.66 -40.87 6.24
N ALA A 91 -18.37 -40.21 7.17
CA ALA A 91 -18.16 -40.31 8.62
C ALA A 91 -16.81 -39.78 9.16
N GLU A 92 -16.10 -38.93 8.41
CA GLU A 92 -14.86 -38.27 8.82
C GLU A 92 -15.15 -37.00 9.65
N MET A 93 -15.59 -37.20 10.89
CA MET A 93 -16.12 -36.13 11.75
C MET A 93 -15.07 -35.10 12.19
N ASP A 94 -13.81 -35.51 12.34
CA ASP A 94 -12.73 -34.59 12.73
C ASP A 94 -12.35 -33.66 11.56
N GLU A 95 -12.29 -34.21 10.35
CA GLU A 95 -12.10 -33.42 9.12
C GLU A 95 -13.27 -32.47 8.88
N MET A 96 -14.52 -32.93 9.11
CA MET A 96 -15.70 -32.06 9.06
C MET A 96 -15.57 -30.86 10.00
N LYS A 97 -15.22 -31.08 11.27
CA LYS A 97 -15.04 -30.00 12.26
C LYS A 97 -13.92 -29.04 11.86
N ALA A 98 -12.79 -29.57 11.38
CA ALA A 98 -11.66 -28.76 10.93
C ALA A 98 -12.05 -27.86 9.75
N ASN A 99 -12.76 -28.41 8.77
CA ASN A 99 -13.26 -27.66 7.62
C ASN A 99 -14.26 -26.56 8.02
N ILE A 100 -15.18 -26.83 8.97
CA ILE A 100 -16.11 -25.82 9.50
C ILE A 100 -15.34 -24.69 10.19
N ALA A 101 -14.42 -25.02 11.09
CA ALA A 101 -13.62 -24.02 11.81
C ALA A 101 -12.78 -23.16 10.85
N ALA A 102 -12.22 -23.79 9.81
CA ALA A 102 -11.51 -23.08 8.76
C ALA A 102 -12.45 -22.16 7.96
N ALA A 103 -13.67 -22.60 7.63
CA ALA A 103 -14.66 -21.77 6.95
C ALA A 103 -15.04 -20.53 7.78
N GLU A 104 -15.32 -20.70 9.07
CA GLU A 104 -15.64 -19.59 9.98
C GLU A 104 -14.49 -18.59 10.10
N THR A 105 -13.26 -19.09 10.23
CA THR A 105 -12.05 -18.25 10.26
C THR A 105 -11.91 -17.44 8.98
N ARG A 106 -12.13 -18.06 7.82
CA ARG A 106 -12.06 -17.39 6.52
C ARG A 106 -13.16 -16.34 6.35
N ILE A 107 -14.38 -16.63 6.80
CA ILE A 107 -15.49 -15.66 6.81
C ILE A 107 -15.11 -14.43 7.65
N LYS A 108 -14.51 -14.62 8.83
CA LYS A 108 -14.05 -13.52 9.68
C LYS A 108 -12.93 -12.71 9.01
N GLN A 109 -11.89 -13.38 8.48
CA GLN A 109 -10.79 -12.72 7.76
C GLN A 109 -11.29 -11.92 6.55
N SER A 110 -12.32 -12.42 5.86
CA SER A 110 -12.97 -11.69 4.80
C SER A 110 -13.60 -10.39 5.29
N GLN A 111 -14.35 -10.46 6.40
CA GLN A 111 -15.02 -9.28 6.98
C GLN A 111 -14.00 -8.24 7.43
N ASP A 112 -12.92 -8.67 8.09
CA ASP A 112 -11.85 -7.77 8.53
C ASP A 112 -11.21 -7.06 7.33
N GLY A 113 -10.87 -7.81 6.27
CA GLY A 113 -10.30 -7.24 5.04
C GLY A 113 -11.26 -6.30 4.30
N PHE A 114 -12.55 -6.64 4.26
CA PHE A 114 -13.57 -5.80 3.64
C PHE A 114 -13.80 -4.51 4.43
N ASN A 115 -13.87 -4.60 5.76
CA ASN A 115 -14.02 -3.45 6.65
C ASN A 115 -12.81 -2.50 6.55
N ALA A 116 -11.60 -3.05 6.45
CA ALA A 116 -10.40 -2.26 6.20
C ALA A 116 -10.49 -1.52 4.85
N TYR A 117 -10.97 -2.19 3.79
CA TYR A 117 -11.24 -1.52 2.52
C TYR A 117 -12.30 -0.42 2.65
N MET A 118 -13.43 -0.67 3.32
CA MET A 118 -14.50 0.32 3.45
C MET A 118 -14.11 1.53 4.31
N SER A 119 -13.15 1.36 5.23
CA SER A 119 -12.61 2.41 6.12
C SER A 119 -11.35 3.09 5.59
N ARG A 120 -10.92 2.77 4.36
CA ARG A 120 -9.75 3.38 3.73
C ARG A 120 -9.80 4.91 3.77
N ALA A 121 -8.64 5.53 4.00
CA ALA A 121 -8.52 6.97 4.20
C ALA A 121 -8.93 7.79 2.97
N VAL A 122 -8.63 7.30 1.76
CA VAL A 122 -8.92 8.05 0.54
C VAL A 122 -9.99 7.38 -0.31
N LYS A 123 -11.10 8.12 -0.47
CA LYS A 123 -12.22 7.77 -1.36
C LYS A 123 -12.36 8.84 -2.44
N THR A 124 -12.42 8.40 -3.68
CA THR A 124 -12.76 9.26 -4.82
C THR A 124 -14.28 9.26 -5.03
N PRO A 125 -14.83 10.24 -5.77
CA PRO A 125 -16.27 10.22 -6.08
C PRO A 125 -16.73 8.95 -6.81
N ALA A 126 -15.87 8.36 -7.65
CA ALA A 126 -16.14 7.09 -8.32
C ALA A 126 -16.19 5.91 -7.33
N ASP A 127 -15.35 5.96 -6.29
CA ASP A 127 -15.40 4.97 -5.23
C ASP A 127 -16.69 5.08 -4.41
N ASP A 128 -17.08 6.30 -4.00
CA ASP A 128 -18.29 6.51 -3.18
C ASP A 128 -19.55 6.06 -3.94
N ALA A 129 -19.57 6.26 -5.26
CA ALA A 129 -20.65 5.78 -6.13
C ALA A 129 -20.76 4.24 -6.16
N LEU A 130 -19.63 3.54 -6.00
CA LEU A 130 -19.56 2.07 -6.06
C LEU A 130 -19.70 1.40 -4.68
N ASP A 131 -19.21 2.06 -3.62
CA ASP A 131 -19.09 1.53 -2.26
C ASP A 131 -20.42 0.98 -1.72
N ASN A 132 -21.53 1.68 -2.00
CA ASN A 132 -22.86 1.25 -1.56
C ASN A 132 -23.28 -0.07 -2.23
N GLU A 133 -23.10 -0.19 -3.55
CA GLU A 133 -23.42 -1.43 -4.26
C GLU A 133 -22.47 -2.54 -3.84
N LEU A 134 -21.17 -2.26 -3.73
CA LEU A 134 -20.16 -3.23 -3.32
C LEU A 134 -20.50 -3.80 -1.94
N ASN A 135 -20.82 -2.94 -0.97
CA ASN A 135 -21.23 -3.36 0.37
C ASN A 135 -22.51 -4.20 0.33
N ALA A 136 -23.53 -3.78 -0.41
CA ALA A 136 -24.78 -4.53 -0.54
C ALA A 136 -24.54 -5.94 -1.12
N ARG A 137 -23.71 -6.07 -2.17
CA ARG A 137 -23.37 -7.38 -2.76
C ARG A 137 -22.54 -8.24 -1.82
N TYR A 138 -21.58 -7.63 -1.12
CA TYR A 138 -20.75 -8.32 -0.13
C TYR A 138 -21.62 -8.88 1.01
N THR A 139 -22.49 -8.04 1.59
CA THR A 139 -23.43 -8.46 2.64
C THR A 139 -24.37 -9.55 2.15
N ALA A 140 -24.91 -9.44 0.93
CA ALA A 140 -25.76 -10.46 0.34
C ALA A 140 -25.02 -11.80 0.22
N TYR A 141 -23.76 -11.78 -0.20
CA TYR A 141 -22.95 -12.99 -0.31
C TYR A 141 -22.64 -13.62 1.05
N ILE A 142 -22.19 -12.83 2.04
CA ILE A 142 -21.98 -13.30 3.43
C ILE A 142 -23.24 -13.94 3.99
N ASN A 143 -24.39 -13.29 3.83
CA ASN A 143 -25.68 -13.80 4.31
C ASN A 143 -26.07 -15.08 3.56
N GLY A 144 -25.83 -15.14 2.26
CA GLY A 144 -26.05 -16.34 1.44
C GLY A 144 -25.15 -17.52 1.79
N LEU A 145 -24.01 -17.30 2.46
CA LEU A 145 -23.15 -18.38 2.96
C LEU A 145 -23.63 -18.95 4.32
N GLN A 146 -24.46 -18.23 5.08
CA GLN A 146 -24.94 -18.70 6.39
C GLN A 146 -25.75 -20.01 6.32
N PRO A 147 -26.66 -20.22 5.35
CA PRO A 147 -27.32 -21.50 5.17
C PRO A 147 -26.33 -22.65 4.91
N MET A 148 -25.32 -22.43 4.07
CA MET A 148 -24.29 -23.45 3.81
C MET A 148 -23.53 -23.81 5.08
N LEU A 149 -23.18 -22.82 5.92
CA LEU A 149 -22.50 -23.07 7.19
C LEU A 149 -23.37 -23.88 8.14
N LYS A 150 -24.67 -23.59 8.20
CA LYS A 150 -25.63 -24.36 8.98
C LYS A 150 -25.74 -25.80 8.47
N PHE A 151 -25.85 -26.01 7.16
CA PHE A 151 -25.90 -27.34 6.56
C PHE A 151 -24.61 -28.13 6.81
N ALA A 152 -23.45 -27.48 6.68
CA ALA A 152 -22.15 -28.07 6.99
C ALA A 152 -22.10 -28.55 8.44
N LYS A 153 -22.48 -27.71 9.42
CA LYS A 153 -22.55 -28.09 10.85
C LYS A 153 -23.48 -29.27 11.14
N ASN A 154 -24.50 -29.46 10.32
CA ASN A 154 -25.47 -30.55 10.46
C ASN A 154 -25.16 -31.76 9.57
N GLY A 155 -24.03 -31.77 8.85
CA GLY A 155 -23.68 -32.87 7.95
C GLY A 155 -24.57 -33.02 6.71
N MET A 156 -25.31 -31.98 6.35
CA MET A 156 -26.33 -32.01 5.29
C MET A 156 -25.71 -31.75 3.91
N PHE A 157 -24.89 -32.68 3.41
CA PHE A 157 -24.16 -32.51 2.14
C PHE A 157 -25.05 -32.13 0.96
N GLU A 158 -26.15 -32.85 0.72
CA GLU A 158 -27.05 -32.56 -0.41
C GLU A 158 -27.66 -31.16 -0.33
N ALA A 159 -27.95 -30.67 0.88
CA ALA A 159 -28.44 -29.31 1.08
C ALA A 159 -27.36 -28.25 0.77
N ILE A 160 -26.08 -28.54 1.07
CA ILE A 160 -24.96 -27.68 0.69
C ILE A 160 -24.85 -27.60 -0.83
N ILE A 161 -24.90 -28.72 -1.54
CA ILE A 161 -24.77 -28.76 -3.01
C ILE A 161 -25.96 -28.09 -3.70
N ASN A 162 -27.18 -28.29 -3.21
CA ASN A 162 -28.36 -27.61 -3.77
C ASN A 162 -28.24 -26.09 -3.58
N HIS A 163 -27.94 -25.63 -2.36
CA HIS A 163 -27.78 -24.20 -2.07
C HIS A 163 -26.60 -23.57 -2.82
N GLU A 164 -25.52 -24.33 -2.99
CA GLU A 164 -24.34 -23.95 -3.77
C GLU A 164 -24.70 -23.63 -5.22
N ASN A 165 -25.51 -24.49 -5.85
CA ASN A 165 -25.91 -24.37 -7.25
C ASN A 165 -27.00 -23.33 -7.47
N GLU A 166 -27.93 -23.18 -6.53
CA GLU A 166 -29.10 -22.31 -6.68
C GLU A 166 -28.87 -20.88 -6.22
N GLN A 167 -28.00 -20.66 -5.23
CA GLN A 167 -27.85 -19.36 -4.58
C GLN A 167 -26.40 -18.90 -4.46
N ALA A 168 -25.53 -19.70 -3.84
CA ALA A 168 -24.22 -19.21 -3.42
C ALA A 168 -23.33 -18.81 -4.61
N LYS A 169 -23.38 -19.57 -5.71
CA LYS A 169 -22.63 -19.25 -6.94
C LYS A 169 -23.09 -17.94 -7.59
N GLN A 170 -24.40 -17.69 -7.60
CA GLN A 170 -24.99 -16.48 -8.16
C GLN A 170 -24.61 -15.26 -7.32
N LEU A 171 -24.60 -15.40 -6.00
CA LEU A 171 -24.17 -14.35 -5.09
C LEU A 171 -22.68 -14.05 -5.22
N ASP A 172 -21.82 -15.08 -5.35
CA ASP A 172 -20.39 -14.88 -5.65
C ASP A 172 -20.20 -14.14 -6.97
N ALA A 173 -20.92 -14.53 -8.03
CA ALA A 173 -20.82 -13.89 -9.33
C ALA A 173 -21.29 -12.42 -9.30
N ALA A 174 -22.41 -12.14 -8.62
CA ALA A 174 -22.94 -10.79 -8.46
C ALA A 174 -22.00 -9.89 -7.67
N TYR A 175 -21.40 -10.42 -6.60
CA TYR A 175 -20.36 -9.71 -5.85
C TYR A 175 -19.11 -9.50 -6.70
N ASN A 176 -18.63 -10.53 -7.39
CA ASN A 176 -17.43 -10.47 -8.22
C ASN A 176 -17.53 -9.41 -9.31
N HIS A 177 -18.70 -9.25 -9.92
CA HIS A 177 -18.92 -8.24 -10.95
C HIS A 177 -18.65 -6.80 -10.45
N VAL A 178 -19.09 -6.48 -9.22
CA VAL A 178 -18.88 -5.15 -8.63
C VAL A 178 -17.47 -5.03 -8.05
N LEU A 179 -16.97 -6.11 -7.45
CA LEU A 179 -15.60 -6.22 -6.94
C LEU A 179 -14.55 -5.89 -8.01
N LEU A 180 -14.71 -6.42 -9.23
CA LEU A 180 -13.75 -6.16 -10.32
C LEU A 180 -13.67 -4.67 -10.67
N LYS A 181 -14.81 -3.96 -10.67
CA LYS A 181 -14.84 -2.50 -10.86
C LYS A 181 -14.09 -1.77 -9.75
N ALA A 182 -14.27 -2.19 -8.49
CA ALA A 182 -13.58 -1.60 -7.36
C ALA A 182 -12.05 -1.83 -7.45
N ILE A 183 -11.63 -3.04 -7.82
CA ILE A 183 -10.22 -3.39 -8.04
C ILE A 183 -9.61 -2.57 -9.19
N GLU A 184 -10.37 -2.36 -10.27
CA GLU A 184 -9.95 -1.56 -11.43
C GLU A 184 -9.69 -0.10 -11.04
N LEU A 185 -10.64 0.55 -10.34
CA LEU A 185 -10.48 1.92 -9.85
C LEU A 185 -9.22 2.07 -8.98
N ARG A 186 -8.97 1.08 -8.13
CA ARG A 186 -7.82 1.08 -7.21
C ARG A 186 -6.50 0.80 -7.91
N THR A 187 -6.54 -0.03 -8.95
CA THR A 187 -5.38 -0.27 -9.81
C THR A 187 -5.01 0.97 -10.60
N GLU A 188 -5.99 1.67 -11.16
CA GLU A 188 -5.75 2.91 -11.89
C GLU A 188 -5.21 4.01 -10.96
N ARG A 189 -5.76 4.13 -9.75
CA ARG A 189 -5.25 5.05 -8.74
C ARG A 189 -3.79 4.74 -8.37
N ALA A 190 -3.44 3.48 -8.13
CA ALA A 190 -2.07 3.08 -7.83
C ALA A 190 -1.11 3.42 -8.98
N ARG A 191 -1.55 3.24 -10.24
CA ARG A 191 -0.79 3.63 -11.44
C ARG A 191 -0.52 5.14 -11.45
N LEU A 192 -1.56 5.95 -11.24
CA LEU A 192 -1.44 7.41 -11.22
C LEU A 192 -0.50 7.90 -10.09
N LEU A 193 -0.61 7.32 -8.89
CA LEU A 193 0.30 7.64 -7.78
C LEU A 193 1.75 7.30 -8.13
N SER A 194 1.99 6.13 -8.72
CA SER A 194 3.32 5.71 -9.16
C SER A 194 3.90 6.64 -10.24
N GLU A 195 3.09 7.08 -11.20
CA GLU A 195 3.51 8.01 -12.25
C GLU A 195 3.85 9.39 -11.66
N GLN A 196 3.03 9.89 -10.73
CA GLN A 196 3.29 11.14 -10.04
C GLN A 196 4.58 11.08 -9.20
N ALA A 197 4.78 9.99 -8.46
CA ALA A 197 6.01 9.74 -7.70
C ALA A 197 7.24 9.74 -8.61
N TYR A 198 7.15 9.09 -9.77
CA TYR A 198 8.23 9.07 -10.76
C TYR A 198 8.54 10.46 -11.31
N GLN A 199 7.53 11.25 -11.69
CA GLN A 199 7.74 12.61 -12.18
C GLN A 199 8.37 13.53 -11.11
N ARG A 200 7.92 13.42 -9.84
CA ARG A 200 8.48 14.19 -8.72
C ARG A 200 9.94 13.83 -8.43
N THR A 201 10.25 12.54 -8.46
CA THR A 201 11.64 12.05 -8.31
C THR A 201 12.53 12.56 -9.43
N ARG A 202 12.05 12.55 -10.68
CA ARG A 202 12.79 13.09 -11.82
C ARG A 202 13.08 14.58 -11.67
N LEU A 203 12.11 15.37 -11.20
CA LEU A 203 12.36 16.78 -10.88
C LEU A 203 13.41 16.92 -9.78
N GLY A 204 13.33 16.13 -8.71
CA GLY A 204 14.32 16.12 -7.63
C GLY A 204 15.73 15.69 -8.04
N MET A 205 15.88 14.91 -9.12
CA MET A 205 17.20 14.59 -9.69
C MET A 205 17.76 15.71 -10.59
N MET A 206 16.92 16.64 -11.06
CA MET A 206 17.35 17.75 -11.91
C MET A 206 17.78 19.00 -11.13
N PHE A 207 17.43 19.10 -9.84
CA PHE A 207 17.73 20.21 -8.94
C PHE A 207 18.70 19.78 -7.83
#